data_AF-A0A7V7HL84-F1
#
_entry.id   AF-A0A7V7HL84-F1
#
_cell.length_a   1.000
_cell.length_b   1.000
_cell.length_c   1.000
_cell.angle_alpha   90.00
_cell.angle_beta   90.00
_cell.angle_gamma   90.00
#
_symmetry.space_group_name_H-M   'P 1'
#
loop_
_entity.id
_entity.type
_entity.pdbx_description
1 polymer ?
#
loop_
_entity_poly.entity_id
_entity_poly.type
_entity_poly.pdbx_seq_one_letter_code
_entity_poly.pdbx_strand_id
1 'polypeptide(L)' 'MINLFFLQGNATISVADELKKFKELLDMGVITEDEFNAKKKQLLNI' A
#
# COMPACT_ATOMS: atom_id res chain seq x y z
N MET A 1 1.67 -2.76 -36.73
CA MET A 1 0.36 -3.36 -36.42
C MET A 1 0.21 -3.40 -34.91
N ILE A 2 -0.57 -2.44 -34.39
CA ILE A 2 -1.33 -2.39 -33.12
C ILE A 2 -0.70 -3.07 -31.88
N ASN A 3 -0.23 -2.24 -30.94
CA ASN A 3 0.02 -2.63 -29.55
C ASN A 3 -1.34 -2.83 -28.85
N LEU A 4 -1.73 -4.09 -28.54
CA LEU A 4 -3.05 -4.43 -27.99
C LEU A 4 -3.00 -5.23 -26.68
N PHE A 5 -2.17 -4.88 -25.70
CA PHE A 5 -2.31 -5.53 -24.37
C PHE A 5 -2.03 -4.63 -23.17
N PHE A 6 -2.45 -3.36 -23.23
CA PHE A 6 -2.54 -2.48 -22.06
C PHE A 6 -3.93 -2.51 -21.38
N LEU A 7 -4.67 -3.61 -21.50
CA LEU A 7 -5.87 -3.84 -20.70
C LEU A 7 -5.58 -4.80 -19.55
N GLN A 8 -4.76 -4.35 -18.61
CA GLN A 8 -4.95 -4.74 -17.22
C GLN A 8 -5.37 -3.49 -16.46
N GLY A 9 -6.67 -3.39 -16.18
CA GLY A 9 -7.16 -2.65 -15.03
C GLY A 9 -6.74 -3.36 -13.73
N ASN A 10 -5.43 -3.62 -13.57
CA ASN A 10 -4.90 -3.83 -12.24
C ASN A 10 -4.92 -2.45 -11.63
N ALA A 11 -5.83 -2.21 -10.68
CA ALA A 11 -5.62 -1.15 -9.73
C ALA A 11 -4.27 -1.45 -9.09
N THR A 12 -3.20 -0.84 -9.62
CA THR A 12 -1.86 -0.92 -9.06
C THR A 12 -1.97 -0.21 -7.73
N ILE A 13 -2.28 -0.95 -6.68
CA ILE A 13 -2.33 -0.41 -5.32
C ILE A 13 -0.94 0.18 -5.09
N SER A 14 -0.89 1.50 -4.97
CA SER A 14 0.37 2.18 -4.74
C SER A 14 0.83 1.87 -3.32
N VAL A 15 2.14 1.84 -3.11
CA VAL A 15 2.71 1.82 -1.74
C VAL A 15 2.10 2.93 -0.88
N ALA A 16 1.79 4.09 -1.47
CA ALA A 16 1.10 5.18 -0.78
C ALA A 16 -0.32 4.82 -0.32
N ASP A 17 -1.08 4.07 -1.14
CA ASP A 17 -2.43 3.63 -0.79
C ASP A 17 -2.41 2.59 0.33
N GLU A 18 -1.42 1.70 0.34
CA GLU A 18 -1.23 0.74 1.44
C GLU A 18 -0.86 1.45 2.74
N LEU A 19 0.10 2.38 2.69
CA LEU A 19 0.49 3.17 3.85
C LEU A 19 -0.69 3.97 4.42
N LYS A 20 -1.55 4.52 3.57
CA LYS A 20 -2.76 5.22 4.00
C LYS A 20 -3.71 4.28 4.77
N LYS A 21 -3.97 3.07 4.26
CA LYS A 21 -4.81 2.07 4.94
C LYS A 21 -4.24 1.68 6.30
N PHE A 22 -2.94 1.42 6.39
CA PHE A 22 -2.32 1.11 7.67
C PHE A 22 -2.39 2.29 8.65
N LYS A 23 -2.27 3.53 8.17
CA LYS A 23 -2.41 4.72 9.01
C LYS A 23 -3.84 4.87 9.56
N GLU A 24 -4.84 4.60 8.74
CA GLU A 24 -6.25 4.58 9.17
C GLU A 24 -6.49 3.51 10.25
N LEU A 25 -5.90 2.31 10.09
CA LEU A 25 -5.99 1.26 11.11
C LEU A 25 -5.32 1.67 12.44
N LEU A 26 -4.20 2.40 12.38
CA LEU A 26 -3.54 2.94 13.55
C LEU A 26 -4.42 4.00 14.25
N ASP A 27 -5.03 4.90 13.48
CA ASP A 27 -5.92 5.94 14.01
C ASP A 27 -7.18 5.36 14.64
N MET A 28 -7.67 4.24 14.11
CA MET A 28 -8.76 3.47 14.70
C MET A 28 -8.34 2.64 15.94
N GLY A 29 -7.05 2.60 16.28
CA GLY A 29 -6.52 1.79 17.37
C GLY A 29 -6.54 0.28 17.10
N VAL A 30 -6.66 -0.14 15.83
CA VAL A 30 -6.67 -1.54 15.42
C VAL A 30 -5.26 -2.13 15.41
N ILE A 31 -4.27 -1.31 15.05
CA ILE A 31 -2.85 -1.65 15.11
C ILE A 31 -2.10 -0.64 15.96
N THR A 32 -0.93 -1.06 16.44
CA THR A 32 0.01 -0.22 17.17
C THR A 32 0.93 0.56 16.24
N GLU A 33 1.55 1.63 16.76
CA GLU A 33 2.56 2.44 16.06
C GLU A 33 3.72 1.57 15.55
N ASP A 34 4.13 0.55 16.32
CA ASP A 34 5.20 -0.38 15.97
C ASP A 34 4.85 -1.26 14.77
N GLU A 35 3.61 -1.76 14.71
CA GLU A 35 3.10 -2.56 13.58
C GLU A 35 3.01 -1.73 12.30
N PHE A 36 2.52 -0.48 12.41
CA PHE A 36 2.51 0.46 11.30
C PHE A 36 3.93 0.71 10.77
N ASN A 37 4.88 0.99 11.66
CA ASN A 37 6.26 1.27 11.28
C ASN A 37 6.96 0.05 10.66
N ALA A 38 6.72 -1.16 11.18
CA ALA A 38 7.24 -2.39 10.59
C ALA A 38 6.74 -2.56 9.14
N LYS A 39 5.43 -2.38 8.90
CA LYS A 39 4.84 -2.45 7.56
C LYS A 39 5.37 -1.37 6.64
N LYS A 40 5.53 -0.14 7.14
CA LYS A 40 6.09 0.98 6.39
C LYS A 40 7.50 0.69 5.88
N LYS A 41 8.36 0.11 6.73
CA LYS A 41 9.72 -0.29 6.34
C LYS A 41 9.71 -1.38 5.28
N GLN A 42 8.86 -2.41 5.45
CA GLN A 42 8.69 -3.49 4.47
C GLN A 42 8.25 -2.96 3.10
N LEU A 43 7.30 -2.02 3.06
CA LEU A 43 6.77 -1.48 1.81
C LEU A 43 7.75 -0.53 1.09
N LEU A 44 8.62 0.14 1.84
CA LEU A 44 9.62 1.07 1.30
C LEU A 44 10.99 0.41 1.07
N ASN A 45 11.17 -0.86 1.45
CA ASN A 45 12.44 -1.58 1.44
C ASN A 45 13.58 -0.83 2.16
N ILE A 46 13.32 -0.37 3.40
CA ILE A 46 14.28 0.37 4.24
C ILE A 46 14.53 -0.29 5.60
#